data_AF-A0A523B540-F1
#
_entry.id   AF-A0A523B540-F1
#
_cell.length_a   1.000
_cell.length_b   1.000
_cell.length_c   1.000
_cell.angle_alpha   90.00
_cell.angle_beta   90.00
_cell.angle_gamma   90.00
#
_symmetry.space_group_name_H-M   'P 1'
#
loop_
_entity.id
_entity.type
_entity.pdbx_description
1 polymer ?
#
loop_
_entity_poly.entity_id
_entity_poly.type
_entity_poly.pdbx_seq_one_letter_code
_entity_poly.pdbx_strand_id
1 'polypeptide(L)' 'MWTFVSPRTVVFGEDALTFLESEKASRVLIVADENMVKLGFVDMVRSSIKAEIIEVFSDVEPEPSIDTALKCSKIAR' A
#
# COMPACT_ATOMS: atom_id res chain seq x y z
N MET A 1 34.04 -0.44 0.25
CA MET A 1 33.19 -0.11 -0.92
C MET A 1 31.79 0.14 -0.41
N TRP A 2 31.17 1.23 -0.79
CA TRP A 2 29.83 1.61 -0.32
C TRP A 2 28.82 1.52 -1.45
N THR A 3 27.63 1.01 -1.16
CA THR A 3 26.51 0.91 -2.10
C THR A 3 25.30 1.57 -1.48
N PHE A 4 24.61 2.41 -2.25
CA PHE A 4 23.38 3.07 -1.86
C PHE A 4 22.25 2.65 -2.79
N VAL A 5 21.10 2.28 -2.21
CA VAL A 5 19.91 1.84 -2.92
C VAL A 5 18.75 2.74 -2.54
N SER A 6 18.06 3.27 -3.54
CA SER A 6 16.86 4.09 -3.37
C SER A 6 15.76 3.62 -4.33
N PRO A 7 14.50 4.02 -4.10
CA PRO A 7 13.44 3.85 -5.07
C PRO A 7 13.82 4.49 -6.41
N ARG A 8 13.30 3.92 -7.51
CA ARG A 8 13.45 4.48 -8.86
C ARG A 8 12.71 5.80 -9.03
N THR A 9 11.53 5.90 -8.43
CA THR A 9 10.62 7.05 -8.54
C THR A 9 10.10 7.41 -7.15
N VAL A 10 10.14 8.70 -6.82
CA VAL A 10 9.54 9.29 -5.63
C VAL A 10 8.62 10.42 -6.09
N VAL A 11 7.33 10.31 -5.82
CA VAL A 11 6.34 11.37 -6.10
C VAL A 11 6.13 12.15 -4.80
N PHE A 12 6.28 13.47 -4.85
CA PHE A 12 6.25 14.33 -3.66
C PHE A 12 5.52 15.64 -3.93
N GLY A 13 4.99 16.26 -2.87
CA GLY A 13 4.26 17.52 -2.92
C GLY A 13 2.82 17.38 -2.44
N GLU A 14 2.11 18.51 -2.41
CA GLU A 14 0.66 18.52 -2.30
C GLU A 14 0.06 17.72 -3.48
N ASP A 15 -1.03 17.00 -3.23
CA ASP A 15 -1.73 16.17 -4.22
C ASP A 15 -0.92 15.00 -4.84
N ALA A 16 0.23 14.63 -4.28
CA ALA A 16 1.06 13.52 -4.78
C ALA A 16 0.30 12.18 -4.92
N LEU A 17 -0.77 11.97 -4.16
CA LEU A 17 -1.62 10.78 -4.23
C LEU A 17 -2.33 10.63 -5.60
N THR A 18 -2.64 11.74 -6.27
CA THR A 18 -3.31 11.75 -7.59
C THR A 18 -2.52 11.03 -8.67
N PHE A 19 -1.20 10.86 -8.48
CA PHE A 19 -0.37 10.05 -9.37
C PHE A 19 -0.89 8.62 -9.52
N LEU A 20 -1.50 8.04 -8.48
CA LEU A 20 -2.08 6.69 -8.52
C LEU A 20 -3.24 6.57 -9.52
N GLU A 21 -3.88 7.67 -9.92
CA GLU A 21 -4.96 7.65 -10.92
C GLU A 21 -4.47 7.31 -12.34
N SER A 22 -3.16 7.50 -12.57
CA SER A 22 -2.48 7.16 -13.82
C SER A 22 -1.99 5.70 -13.83
N GLU A 23 -1.85 5.09 -12.66
CA GLU A 23 -1.42 3.70 -12.51
C GLU A 23 -2.59 2.75 -12.81
N LYS A 24 -2.28 1.66 -13.52
CA LYS A 24 -3.24 0.62 -13.88
C LYS A 24 -2.72 -0.73 -13.42
N ALA A 25 -3.53 -1.44 -12.64
CA ALA A 25 -3.23 -2.79 -12.20
C ALA A 25 -4.48 -3.66 -12.33
N SER A 26 -4.31 -4.95 -12.63
CA SER A 26 -5.43 -5.91 -12.57
C SER A 26 -5.85 -6.16 -11.12
N ARG A 27 -4.88 -6.23 -10.21
CA ARG A 27 -5.08 -6.51 -8.79
C ARG A 27 -4.16 -5.66 -7.92
N VAL A 28 -4.70 -5.12 -6.84
CA VAL A 28 -3.97 -4.34 -5.83
C VAL A 28 -4.30 -4.87 -4.44
N LEU A 29 -3.26 -5.01 -3.63
CA LEU A 29 -3.39 -5.29 -2.19
C LEU A 29 -2.87 -4.06 -1.43
N ILE A 30 -3.75 -3.40 -0.68
CA ILE A 30 -3.39 -2.33 0.24
C ILE A 30 -3.03 -2.96 1.58
N VAL A 31 -1.83 -2.67 2.07
CA VAL A 31 -1.30 -3.17 3.35
C VAL A 31 -1.20 -2.00 4.32
N ALA A 32 -1.90 -2.07 5.44
CA ALA A 32 -2.00 -0.99 6.41
C ALA A 32 -2.27 -1.52 7.83
N ASP A 33 -2.31 -0.63 8.82
CA ASP A 33 -2.80 -0.93 10.17
C ASP A 33 -4.28 -0.51 10.34
N GLU A 34 -4.90 -0.90 11.45
CA GLU A 34 -6.28 -0.54 11.75
C GLU A 34 -6.51 0.97 11.90
N ASN A 35 -5.50 1.72 12.35
CA ASN A 35 -5.64 3.17 12.54
C ASN A 35 -5.74 3.88 11.19
N MET A 36 -4.96 3.45 10.20
CA MET A 36 -5.04 3.97 8.82
C MET A 36 -6.41 3.72 8.19
N VAL A 37 -7.04 2.60 8.51
CA VAL A 37 -8.42 2.31 8.10
C VAL A 37 -9.39 3.25 8.84
N LYS A 38 -9.31 3.31 10.18
CA LYS A 38 -10.21 4.14 11.01
C LYS A 38 -10.15 5.63 10.67
N LEU A 39 -8.99 6.12 10.25
CA LEU A 39 -8.77 7.51 9.84
C LEU A 39 -9.16 7.78 8.37
N GLY A 40 -9.56 6.76 7.61
CA GLY A 40 -10.02 6.91 6.23
C GLY A 40 -8.91 7.01 5.17
N PHE A 41 -7.63 6.82 5.56
CA PHE A 41 -6.51 6.89 4.61
C PHE A 41 -6.57 5.79 3.55
N VAL A 42 -6.99 4.58 3.96
CA VAL A 42 -7.16 3.45 3.03
C VAL A 42 -8.23 3.74 1.98
N ASP A 43 -9.33 4.39 2.37
CA ASP A 43 -10.39 4.75 1.44
C ASP A 43 -9.94 5.82 0.45
N MET A 44 -9.13 6.78 0.89
CA MET A 44 -8.52 7.76 -0.03
C MET A 44 -7.64 7.07 -1.08
N VAL A 45 -6.73 6.19 -0.67
CA VAL A 45 -5.87 5.43 -1.60
C VAL A 45 -6.71 4.57 -2.56
N ARG A 46 -7.71 3.87 -2.03
CA ARG A 46 -8.62 3.03 -2.81
C ARG A 46 -9.38 3.83 -3.87
N SER A 47 -9.76 5.07 -3.57
CA SER A 47 -10.46 5.95 -4.52
C SER A 47 -9.55 6.46 -5.65
N SER A 48 -8.25 6.59 -5.40
CA SER A 48 -7.27 7.09 -6.38
C SER A 48 -6.75 6.02 -7.33
N ILE A 49 -6.82 4.72 -6.97
CA ILE A 49 -6.29 3.63 -7.79
C ILE A 49 -7.34 3.10 -8.78
N LYS A 50 -6.92 2.84 -10.03
CA LYS A 50 -7.73 2.14 -11.03
C LYS A 50 -7.32 0.67 -11.14
N ALA A 51 -8.05 -0.20 -10.43
CA ALA A 51 -7.85 -1.65 -10.48
C ALA A 51 -9.17 -2.42 -10.48
N GLU A 52 -9.18 -3.62 -11.07
CA GLU A 52 -10.36 -4.50 -11.11
C GLU A 52 -10.63 -5.13 -9.73
N ILE A 53 -9.56 -5.52 -9.03
CA ILE A 53 -9.61 -6.13 -7.72
C ILE A 53 -8.75 -5.30 -6.76
N ILE A 54 -9.38 -4.80 -5.68
CA ILE A 54 -8.68 -4.11 -4.59
C ILE A 54 -9.00 -4.84 -3.29
N GLU A 55 -7.97 -5.39 -2.67
CA GLU A 55 -8.02 -6.04 -1.37
C GLU A 55 -7.29 -5.20 -0.32
N VAL A 56 -7.67 -5.37 0.95
CA VAL A 56 -7.07 -4.65 2.07
C VAL A 56 -6.66 -5.66 3.14
N PHE A 57 -5.41 -5.58 3.59
CA PHE A 57 -4.91 -6.26 4.77
C PHE A 57 -4.56 -5.20 5.83
N SER A 58 -5.32 -5.16 6.93
CA SER A 58 -5.24 -4.12 7.96
C SER A 58 -4.68 -4.60 9.30
N ASP A 59 -4.19 -5.84 9.38
CA ASP A 59 -3.75 -6.46 10.63
C ASP A 59 -2.28 -6.17 10.95
N VAL A 60 -1.69 -5.11 10.37
CA VAL A 60 -0.29 -4.78 10.60
C VAL A 60 -0.11 -4.15 11.98
N GLU A 61 0.60 -4.84 12.87
CA GLU A 61 1.03 -4.34 14.17
C GLU A 61 2.29 -3.45 14.06
N PRO A 62 2.54 -2.55 15.05
CA PRO A 62 3.83 -1.87 15.17
C PRO A 62 4.97 -2.90 15.28
N GLU A 63 6.08 -2.66 14.56
CA GLU A 63 7.19 -3.63 14.43
C GLU A 63 6.69 -5.00 13.91
N PRO A 64 6.29 -5.07 12.63
CA PRO A 64 5.55 -6.22 12.11
C PRO A 64 6.34 -7.53 12.20
N SER A 65 5.67 -8.57 12.70
CA SER A 65 6.21 -9.91 12.82
C SER A 65 6.24 -10.66 11.48
N ILE A 66 7.03 -11.73 11.44
CA ILE A 66 7.06 -12.67 10.30
C ILE A 66 5.67 -13.32 10.11
N ASP A 67 4.95 -13.59 11.19
CA ASP A 67 3.62 -14.20 11.12
C ASP A 67 2.62 -13.28 10.41
N THR A 68 2.66 -11.97 10.68
CA THR A 68 1.86 -10.97 9.98
C THR A 68 2.22 -10.89 8.50
N ALA A 69 3.51 -10.89 8.16
CA ALA A 69 3.95 -10.93 6.77
C ALA A 69 3.46 -12.20 6.05
N LEU A 70 3.51 -13.36 6.71
CA LEU A 70 3.01 -14.63 6.16
C LEU A 70 1.50 -14.61 5.96
N LYS A 71 0.71 -14.03 6.88
CA LYS A 71 -0.74 -13.84 6.71
C LYS A 71 -1.03 -12.96 5.49
N CYS A 72 -0.38 -11.81 5.38
CA CYS A 72 -0.51 -10.92 4.24
C CYS A 72 -0.15 -11.62 2.92
N SER A 73 0.92 -12.43 2.90
CA SER A 73 1.36 -13.14 1.70
C SER A 73 0.34 -14.15 1.17
N LYS A 74 -0.48 -14.74 2.04
CA LYS A 74 -1.55 -15.67 1.63
C LYS A 74 -2.66 -14.95 0.89
N ILE A 75 -2.90 -13.68 1.22
CA ILE A 75 -3.84 -12.83 0.50
C ILE A 75 -3.24 -12.43 -0.83
N ALA A 76 -1.95 -12.06 -0.89
CA ALA A 76 -1.29 -11.63 -2.12
C ALA A 76 -1.13 -12.71 -3.21
N ARG A 77 -1.35 -13.99 -2.90
CA ARG A 77 -1.28 -15.12 -3.85
C ARG A 77 -2.46 -15.14 -4.81
#